data_AF-A0A099ZKP8-F1
#
_entry.id   AF-A0A099ZKP8-F1
#
_cell.length_a   1.000
_cell.length_b   1.000
_cell.length_c   1.000
_cell.angle_alpha   90.00
_cell.angle_beta   90.00
_cell.angle_gamma   90.00
#
_symmetry.space_group_name_H-M   'P 1'
#
loop_
_entity.id
_entity.type
_entity.pdbx_description
1 polymer ?
#
loop_
_entity_poly.entity_id
_entity_poly.type
_entity_poly.pdbx_seq_one_letter_code
_entity_poly.pdbx_strand_id
1 'polypeptide(L)'
;IIHLLLMHNANPNTLWSGHSPLSLAIASGNDLAVAELLKYGSDPNLPLSGTVRSALCTAVSIRYEHKRTKAQRIALVDKLLEAGADILAPVTLREGRQKAVGTAVDYAYFEYYQDRRIANTPYHVLTASEREIFQKRHSLIEHITGKLRERVILKEKEWNQEEL
;
A
#
# COMPACT_ATOMS: atom_id res chain seq x y z
N ILE A 1 -11.44 -20.62 -7.92
CA ILE A 1 -11.57 -20.03 -9.28
C ILE A 1 -10.29 -19.32 -9.69
N ILE A 2 -9.74 -18.40 -8.88
CA ILE A 2 -8.47 -17.70 -9.16
C ILE A 2 -7.32 -18.70 -9.45
N HIS A 3 -7.10 -19.66 -8.55
CA HIS A 3 -6.18 -20.79 -8.78
C HIS A 3 -6.36 -21.50 -10.14
N LEU A 4 -7.61 -21.81 -10.52
CA LEU A 4 -7.93 -22.49 -11.80
C LEU A 4 -7.57 -21.62 -13.01
N LEU A 5 -7.86 -20.32 -12.96
CA LEU A 5 -7.55 -19.38 -14.04
C LEU A 5 -6.03 -19.24 -14.21
N LEU A 6 -5.28 -19.14 -13.11
CA LEU A 6 -3.83 -19.01 -13.13
C LEU A 6 -3.15 -20.30 -13.63
N MET A 7 -3.71 -21.47 -13.31
CA MET A 7 -3.28 -22.76 -13.88
C MET A 7 -3.51 -22.85 -15.40
N HIS A 8 -4.50 -22.14 -15.93
CA HIS A 8 -4.76 -22.02 -17.37
C HIS A 8 -4.05 -20.82 -18.02
N ASN A 9 -2.92 -20.39 -17.45
CA ASN A 9 -2.05 -19.35 -18.01
C ASN A 9 -2.71 -17.96 -18.13
N ALA A 10 -3.73 -17.68 -17.31
CA ALA A 10 -4.28 -16.33 -17.20
C ALA A 10 -3.19 -15.39 -16.67
N ASN A 11 -2.98 -14.26 -17.35
CA ASN A 11 -1.96 -13.29 -16.97
C ASN A 11 -2.40 -12.55 -15.69
N PRO A 12 -1.67 -12.67 -14.57
CA PRO A 12 -2.02 -12.01 -13.30
C PRO A 12 -1.83 -10.48 -13.34
N ASN A 13 -1.18 -9.95 -14.38
CA ASN A 13 -0.83 -8.53 -14.52
C ASN A 13 -1.73 -7.79 -15.53
N THR A 14 -2.83 -8.39 -15.99
CA THR A 14 -3.77 -7.72 -16.89
C THR A 14 -4.55 -6.64 -16.16
N LEU A 15 -4.41 -5.39 -16.60
CA LEU A 15 -5.15 -4.27 -16.02
C LEU A 15 -6.60 -4.24 -16.52
N TRP A 16 -7.54 -4.02 -15.60
CA TRP A 16 -8.94 -3.74 -15.92
C TRP A 16 -9.37 -2.47 -15.20
N SER A 17 -9.80 -1.46 -15.97
CA SER A 17 -10.20 -0.14 -15.45
C SER A 17 -9.16 0.50 -14.52
N GLY A 18 -7.88 0.26 -14.78
CA GLY A 18 -6.78 0.80 -13.98
C GLY A 18 -6.40 0.03 -12.73
N HIS A 19 -7.09 -1.07 -12.44
CA HIS A 19 -6.74 -1.98 -11.36
C HIS A 19 -6.08 -3.26 -11.90
N SER A 20 -5.14 -3.79 -11.13
CA SER A 20 -4.63 -5.14 -11.33
C SER A 20 -5.49 -6.12 -10.53
N PRO A 21 -5.49 -7.41 -10.89
CA PRO A 21 -6.10 -8.47 -10.08
C PRO A 21 -5.64 -8.40 -8.62
N LEU A 22 -4.35 -8.09 -8.39
CA LEU A 22 -3.78 -7.91 -7.07
C LEU A 22 -4.38 -6.71 -6.33
N SER A 23 -4.52 -5.55 -6.96
CA SER A 23 -5.11 -4.38 -6.29
C SER A 23 -6.60 -4.52 -6.05
N LEU A 24 -7.33 -5.26 -6.90
CA LEU A 24 -8.72 -5.65 -6.64
C LEU A 24 -8.85 -6.62 -5.47
N ALA A 25 -7.96 -7.61 -5.36
CA ALA A 25 -7.93 -8.52 -4.21
C ALA A 25 -7.66 -7.76 -2.90
N ILE A 26 -6.77 -6.77 -2.94
CA ILE A 26 -6.54 -5.87 -1.81
C ILE A 26 -7.79 -5.05 -1.50
N ALA A 27 -8.36 -4.35 -2.48
CA ALA A 27 -9.53 -3.49 -2.30
C ALA A 27 -10.78 -4.25 -1.78
N SER A 28 -10.94 -5.50 -2.19
CA SER A 28 -12.05 -6.37 -1.75
C SER A 28 -11.87 -6.96 -0.36
N GLY A 29 -10.65 -6.94 0.21
CA GLY A 29 -10.37 -7.57 1.50
C GLY A 29 -10.06 -9.07 1.41
N ASN A 30 -9.78 -9.60 0.22
CA ASN A 30 -9.58 -11.04 0.03
C ASN A 30 -8.09 -11.42 0.14
N ASP A 31 -7.63 -11.68 1.37
CA ASP A 31 -6.23 -11.99 1.66
C ASP A 31 -5.76 -13.34 1.11
N LEU A 32 -6.70 -14.29 0.90
CA LEU A 32 -6.42 -15.56 0.24
C LEU A 32 -6.12 -15.34 -1.24
N ALA A 33 -6.92 -14.52 -1.92
CA ALA A 33 -6.68 -14.15 -3.31
C ALA A 33 -5.36 -13.39 -3.46
N VAL A 34 -5.01 -12.50 -2.53
CA VAL A 34 -3.70 -11.82 -2.52
C VAL A 34 -2.56 -12.85 -2.45
N ALA A 35 -2.65 -13.84 -1.55
CA ALA A 35 -1.62 -14.86 -1.40
C ALA A 35 -1.47 -15.74 -2.66
N GLU A 36 -2.59 -16.16 -3.26
CA GLU A 36 -2.56 -16.91 -4.52
C GLU A 36 -1.94 -16.07 -5.64
N LEU A 37 -2.40 -14.84 -5.83
CA LEU A 37 -1.92 -13.96 -6.90
C LEU A 37 -0.41 -13.70 -6.81
N LEU A 38 0.11 -13.41 -5.61
CA LEU A 38 1.55 -13.22 -5.40
C LEU A 38 2.34 -14.51 -5.68
N LYS A 39 1.81 -15.67 -5.28
CA LYS A 39 2.44 -16.98 -5.56
C LYS A 39 2.54 -17.29 -7.06
N TYR A 40 1.59 -16.81 -7.86
CA TYR A 40 1.56 -17.01 -9.31
C TYR A 40 2.26 -15.90 -10.11
N GLY A 41 3.08 -15.06 -9.46
CA GLY A 41 3.91 -14.06 -10.15
C GLY A 41 3.18 -12.76 -10.49
N SER A 42 2.16 -12.39 -9.71
CA SER A 42 1.62 -11.02 -9.79
C SER A 42 2.69 -10.00 -9.43
N ASP A 43 2.87 -9.00 -10.26
CA ASP A 43 3.81 -7.91 -10.04
C ASP A 43 3.19 -6.87 -9.08
N PRO A 44 3.72 -6.70 -7.85
CA PRO A 44 3.22 -5.71 -6.91
C PRO A 44 3.57 -4.26 -7.32
N ASN A 45 4.56 -4.08 -8.20
CA ASN A 45 5.05 -2.78 -8.68
C ASN A 45 4.35 -2.33 -9.96
N LEU A 46 3.43 -3.14 -10.49
CA LEU A 46 2.68 -2.81 -11.69
C LEU A 46 1.99 -1.44 -11.50
N PRO A 47 2.32 -0.43 -12.34
CA PRO A 47 1.76 0.89 -12.19
C PRO A 47 0.26 0.84 -12.49
N LEU A 48 -0.51 1.31 -11.51
CA LEU A 48 -1.97 1.35 -11.60
C LEU A 48 -2.40 2.73 -12.10
N SER A 49 -3.45 2.75 -12.91
CA SER A 49 -4.00 4.01 -13.43
C SER A 49 -5.15 4.50 -12.56
N GLY A 50 -5.25 5.82 -12.37
CA GLY A 50 -6.34 6.43 -11.59
C GLY A 50 -5.90 6.90 -10.20
N THR A 51 -6.73 6.64 -9.18
CA THR A 51 -6.48 7.06 -7.78
C THR A 51 -5.55 6.11 -7.04
N VAL A 52 -5.59 4.83 -7.41
CA VAL A 52 -4.73 3.79 -6.87
C VAL A 52 -3.48 3.73 -7.76
N ARG A 53 -2.30 3.91 -7.17
CA ARG A 53 -1.02 4.07 -7.91
C ARG A 53 -0.18 2.80 -7.98
N SER A 54 -0.26 1.97 -6.96
CA SER A 54 0.44 0.67 -6.85
C SER A 54 -0.32 -0.24 -5.88
N ALA A 55 0.04 -1.53 -5.84
CA ALA A 55 -0.52 -2.45 -4.85
C ALA A 55 -0.26 -1.96 -3.42
N LEU A 56 0.93 -1.41 -3.16
CA LEU A 56 1.32 -0.86 -1.86
C LEU A 56 0.48 0.38 -1.50
N CYS A 57 0.23 1.29 -2.43
CA CYS A 57 -0.70 2.42 -2.24
C CYS A 57 -2.12 1.94 -1.92
N THR A 58 -2.57 0.86 -2.57
CA THR A 58 -3.89 0.27 -2.29
C THR A 58 -3.99 -0.24 -0.85
N ALA A 59 -2.93 -0.88 -0.35
CA ALA A 59 -2.89 -1.45 1.00
C ALA A 59 -2.92 -0.38 2.10
N VAL A 60 -2.29 0.77 1.86
CA VAL A 60 -2.22 1.89 2.82
C VAL A 60 -3.39 2.87 2.73
N SER A 61 -4.15 2.88 1.63
CA SER A 61 -5.28 3.79 1.44
C SER A 61 -6.35 3.66 2.55
N ILE A 62 -6.89 4.80 2.98
CA ILE A 62 -7.98 4.86 3.96
C ILE A 62 -9.30 4.28 3.40
N ARG A 63 -9.46 4.24 2.06
CA ARG A 63 -10.69 3.80 1.39
C ARG A 63 -11.07 2.35 1.70
N TYR A 64 -10.07 1.52 1.97
CA TYR A 64 -10.23 0.08 2.22
C TYR A 64 -9.93 -0.32 3.66
N GLU A 65 -9.76 0.65 4.57
CA GLU A 65 -9.32 0.36 5.93
C GLU A 65 -10.31 -0.47 6.75
N HIS A 66 -11.60 -0.35 6.43
CA HIS A 66 -12.67 -1.11 7.10
C HIS A 66 -12.72 -2.58 6.69
N LYS A 67 -11.99 -2.98 5.64
CA LYS A 67 -11.93 -4.37 5.17
C LYS A 67 -11.03 -5.26 6.03
N ARG A 68 -10.16 -4.67 6.86
CA ARG A 68 -9.11 -5.38 7.60
C ARG A 68 -8.91 -4.81 8.99
N THR A 69 -8.51 -5.67 9.91
CA THR A 69 -8.00 -5.25 11.22
C THR A 69 -6.61 -4.61 11.10
N LYS A 70 -6.15 -3.91 12.15
CA LYS A 70 -4.79 -3.34 12.21
C LYS A 70 -3.71 -4.37 11.86
N ALA A 71 -3.76 -5.54 12.50
CA ALA A 71 -2.79 -6.61 12.30
C ALA A 71 -2.80 -7.13 10.85
N GLN A 72 -3.98 -7.31 10.26
CA GLN A 72 -4.11 -7.74 8.87
C GLN A 72 -3.58 -6.70 7.88
N ARG A 73 -3.72 -5.40 8.15
CA ARG A 73 -3.16 -4.35 7.29
C ARG A 73 -1.63 -4.35 7.32
N ILE A 74 -1.03 -4.52 8.50
CA ILE A 74 0.42 -4.62 8.66
C ILE A 74 0.93 -5.87 7.93
N ALA A 75 0.32 -7.03 8.17
CA ALA A 75 0.68 -8.28 7.52
C ALA A 75 0.52 -8.24 5.99
N LEU A 76 -0.48 -7.50 5.48
CA LEU A 76 -0.62 -7.27 4.04
C LEU A 76 0.54 -6.48 3.47
N VAL A 77 0.98 -5.41 4.14
CA VAL A 77 2.14 -4.63 3.70
C VAL A 77 3.39 -5.50 3.71
N ASP A 78 3.65 -6.22 4.80
CA ASP A 78 4.83 -7.09 4.90
C ASP A 78 4.84 -8.14 3.77
N LYS A 79 3.69 -8.77 3.50
CA LYS A 79 3.56 -9.74 2.39
C LYS A 79 3.83 -9.13 1.02
N LEU A 80 3.42 -7.89 0.78
CA LEU A 80 3.72 -7.19 -0.48
C LEU A 80 5.21 -6.89 -0.60
N LEU A 81 5.85 -6.44 0.48
CA LEU A 81 7.30 -6.17 0.52
C LEU A 81 8.11 -7.46 0.32
N GLU A 82 7.72 -8.55 0.96
CA GLU A 82 8.30 -9.89 0.77
C GLU A 82 8.17 -10.38 -0.67
N ALA A 83 7.07 -10.04 -1.35
CA ALA A 83 6.85 -10.33 -2.75
C ALA A 83 7.59 -9.38 -3.72
N GLY A 84 8.44 -8.49 -3.20
CA GLY A 84 9.26 -7.59 -4.01
C GLY A 84 8.61 -6.24 -4.34
N ALA A 85 7.58 -5.82 -3.59
CA ALA A 85 7.06 -4.47 -3.72
C ALA A 85 8.14 -3.44 -3.35
N ASP A 86 8.42 -2.52 -4.26
CA ASP A 86 9.37 -1.45 -4.08
C ASP A 86 8.70 -0.27 -3.34
N ILE A 87 9.03 -0.15 -2.05
CA ILE A 87 8.56 0.95 -1.20
C ILE A 87 9.18 2.30 -1.58
N LEU A 88 10.32 2.31 -2.28
CA LEU A 88 10.99 3.50 -2.78
C LEU A 88 10.48 3.94 -4.15
N ALA A 89 9.61 3.14 -4.78
CA ALA A 89 9.09 3.44 -6.10
C ALA A 89 8.39 4.81 -6.14
N PRO A 90 8.62 5.63 -7.18
CA PRO A 90 8.04 6.96 -7.26
C PRO A 90 6.52 6.90 -7.46
N VAL A 91 5.80 7.51 -6.53
CA VAL A 91 4.35 7.66 -6.54
C VAL A 91 3.98 9.09 -6.89
N THR A 92 3.22 9.27 -7.96
CA THR A 92 2.68 10.59 -8.33
C THR A 92 1.44 10.92 -7.49
N LEU A 93 1.53 11.95 -6.67
CA LEU A 93 0.42 12.55 -5.94
C LEU A 93 -0.21 13.66 -6.80
N ARG A 94 -1.54 13.73 -6.82
CA ARG A 94 -2.28 14.79 -7.54
C ARG A 94 -3.37 15.36 -6.65
N GLU A 95 -3.39 16.68 -6.53
CA GLU A 95 -4.44 17.43 -5.85
C GLU A 95 -4.86 18.61 -6.74
N GLY A 96 -6.02 18.48 -7.38
CA GLY A 96 -6.47 19.45 -8.39
C GLY A 96 -5.45 19.60 -9.53
N ARG A 97 -4.86 20.80 -9.65
CA ARG A 97 -3.80 21.10 -10.65
C ARG A 97 -2.39 20.82 -10.14
N GLN A 98 -2.22 20.60 -8.84
CA GLN A 98 -0.91 20.37 -8.24
C GLN A 98 -0.50 18.90 -8.40
N LYS A 99 0.78 18.69 -8.70
CA LYS A 99 1.39 17.38 -8.87
C LYS A 99 2.66 17.33 -8.04
N ALA A 100 2.80 16.29 -7.23
CA ALA A 100 4.03 16.00 -6.50
C ALA A 100 4.45 14.55 -6.78
N VAL A 101 5.74 14.25 -6.60
CA VAL A 101 6.26 12.88 -6.66
C VAL A 101 6.83 12.58 -5.28
N GLY A 102 6.37 11.49 -4.69
CA GLY A 102 6.84 10.97 -3.40
C GLY A 102 6.90 9.45 -3.44
N THR A 103 6.81 8.83 -2.29
CA THR A 103 6.82 7.38 -2.08
C THR A 103 5.45 6.87 -1.67
N ALA A 104 5.32 5.55 -1.46
CA ALA A 104 4.12 4.97 -0.87
C ALA A 104 3.81 5.51 0.54
N VAL A 105 4.85 5.92 1.29
CA VAL A 105 4.69 6.54 2.62
C VAL A 105 4.14 7.95 2.49
N ASP A 106 4.66 8.75 1.56
CA ASP A 106 4.12 10.10 1.30
C ASP A 106 2.66 10.05 0.84
N TYR A 107 2.30 9.03 0.04
CA TYR A 107 0.91 8.76 -0.33
C TYR A 107 0.04 8.45 0.90
N ALA A 108 0.52 7.65 1.85
CA ALA A 108 -0.21 7.32 3.07
C ALA A 108 -0.45 8.56 3.95
N TYR A 109 0.56 9.42 4.10
CA TYR A 109 0.40 10.71 4.79
C TYR A 109 -0.56 11.63 4.04
N PHE A 110 -0.44 11.74 2.73
CA PHE A 110 -1.36 12.52 1.89
C PHE A 110 -2.81 12.09 2.11
N GLU A 111 -3.12 10.80 1.99
CA GLU A 111 -4.47 10.26 2.24
C GLU A 111 -4.93 10.49 3.69
N TYR A 112 -4.04 10.33 4.68
CA TYR A 112 -4.35 10.58 6.08
C TYR A 112 -4.81 12.02 6.34
N TYR A 113 -4.11 13.00 5.77
CA TYR A 113 -4.43 14.43 5.95
C TYR A 113 -5.69 14.88 5.17
N GLN A 114 -6.19 14.07 4.24
CA GLN A 114 -7.49 14.35 3.61
C GLN A 114 -8.65 14.16 4.60
N ASP A 115 -8.50 13.30 5.60
CA ASP A 115 -9.45 13.19 6.71
C ASP A 115 -9.16 14.23 7.79
N ARG A 116 -9.64 15.46 7.56
CA ARG A 116 -9.46 16.58 8.50
C ARG A 116 -10.05 16.30 9.88
N ARG A 117 -11.06 15.44 9.99
CA ARG A 117 -11.71 15.12 11.26
C ARG A 117 -10.77 14.34 12.16
N ILE A 118 -10.09 13.33 11.61
CA ILE A 118 -9.11 12.54 12.38
C ILE A 118 -7.76 13.27 12.48
N ALA A 119 -7.27 13.87 11.39
CA ALA A 119 -5.91 14.42 11.33
C ALA A 119 -5.72 15.71 12.15
N ASN A 120 -6.73 16.60 12.20
CA ASN A 120 -6.59 17.94 12.78
C ASN A 120 -7.28 18.09 14.14
N THR A 121 -8.01 17.08 14.62
CA THR A 121 -8.68 17.13 15.92
C THR A 121 -7.75 16.59 17.01
N PRO A 122 -7.53 17.32 18.11
CA PRO A 122 -6.73 16.81 19.23
C PRO A 122 -7.27 15.48 19.77
N TYR A 123 -6.37 14.55 20.11
CA TYR A 123 -6.74 13.18 20.47
C TYR A 123 -7.80 13.06 21.60
N HIS A 124 -7.74 13.94 22.59
CA HIS A 124 -8.69 13.93 23.71
C HIS A 124 -10.12 14.37 23.32
N VAL A 125 -10.27 15.10 22.21
CA VAL A 125 -11.57 15.54 21.66
C VAL A 125 -12.23 14.44 20.82
N LEU A 126 -11.46 13.48 20.31
CA LEU A 126 -11.98 12.36 19.53
C LEU A 126 -12.86 11.43 20.38
N THR A 127 -13.92 10.93 19.78
CA THR A 127 -14.76 9.84 20.31
C THR A 127 -13.98 8.53 20.40
N ALA A 128 -14.47 7.54 21.15
CA ALA A 128 -13.80 6.24 21.29
C ALA A 128 -13.55 5.54 19.94
N SER A 129 -14.53 5.57 19.03
CA SER A 129 -14.41 5.01 17.67
C SER A 129 -13.40 5.78 16.82
N GLU A 130 -13.37 7.12 16.91
CA GLU A 130 -12.40 7.95 16.17
C GLU A 130 -10.98 7.73 16.69
N ARG A 131 -10.80 7.53 18.00
CA ARG A 131 -9.49 7.19 18.58
C ARG A 131 -9.00 5.84 18.08
N GLU A 132 -9.89 4.86 17.92
CA GLU A 132 -9.54 3.56 17.35
C GLU A 132 -9.07 3.70 15.89
N ILE A 133 -9.77 4.51 15.07
CA ILE A 133 -9.36 4.82 13.69
C ILE A 133 -8.00 5.51 13.67
N PHE A 134 -7.81 6.54 14.51
CA PHE A 134 -6.54 7.26 14.65
C PHE A 134 -5.39 6.29 14.96
N GLN A 135 -5.56 5.42 15.96
CA GLN A 135 -4.54 4.44 16.34
C GLN A 135 -4.25 3.42 15.23
N LYS A 136 -5.28 2.92 14.54
CA LYS A 136 -5.12 1.99 13.40
C LYS A 136 -4.31 2.62 12.27
N ARG A 137 -4.64 3.86 11.89
CA ARG A 137 -3.95 4.58 10.81
C ARG A 137 -2.52 4.95 11.22
N HIS A 138 -2.33 5.51 12.41
CA HIS A 138 -1.01 5.89 12.90
C HIS A 138 -0.06 4.70 12.99
N SER A 139 -0.54 3.57 13.51
CA SER A 139 0.27 2.36 13.61
C SER A 139 0.68 1.79 12.25
N LEU A 140 -0.18 1.92 11.23
CA LEU A 140 0.20 1.50 9.88
C LEU A 140 1.23 2.44 9.27
N ILE A 141 1.02 3.76 9.40
CA ILE A 141 1.94 4.78 8.90
C ILE A 141 3.32 4.64 9.55
N GLU A 142 3.36 4.42 10.86
CA GLU A 142 4.59 4.18 11.60
C GLU A 142 5.32 2.92 11.09
N HIS A 143 4.58 1.83 10.88
CA HIS A 143 5.13 0.58 10.33
C HIS A 143 5.76 0.76 8.95
N ILE A 144 5.02 1.36 8.00
CA ILE A 144 5.53 1.56 6.63
C ILE A 144 6.69 2.57 6.61
N THR A 145 6.69 3.56 7.51
CA THR A 145 7.79 4.52 7.64
C THR A 145 9.06 3.83 8.14
N GLY A 146 8.93 2.90 9.10
CA GLY A 146 10.02 2.04 9.54
C GLY A 146 10.60 1.21 8.38
N LYS A 147 9.73 0.53 7.62
CA LYS A 147 10.13 -0.25 6.44
C LYS A 147 10.82 0.57 5.36
N LEU A 148 10.34 1.78 5.11
CA LEU A 148 10.99 2.71 4.18
C LEU A 148 12.41 3.05 4.64
N ARG A 149 12.59 3.41 5.92
CA ARG A 149 13.91 3.73 6.49
C ARG A 149 14.88 2.56 6.40
N GLU A 150 14.43 1.36 6.76
CA GLU A 150 15.22 0.12 6.60
C GLU A 150 15.69 -0.05 5.16
N ARG A 151 14.78 0.12 4.18
CA ARG A 151 15.10 -0.04 2.77
C ARG A 151 16.05 1.03 2.24
N VAL A 152 15.93 2.28 2.69
CA VAL A 152 16.85 3.38 2.35
C VAL A 152 18.25 3.05 2.86
N ILE A 153 18.40 2.65 4.13
CA ILE A 153 19.70 2.29 4.71
C ILE A 153 20.34 1.13 3.94
N LEU A 154 19.55 0.12 3.55
CA LEU A 154 20.06 -0.97 2.71
C LEU A 154 20.54 -0.46 1.35
N LYS A 155 19.79 0.47 0.73
CA LYS A 155 20.15 1.04 -0.57
C LYS A 155 21.46 1.84 -0.51
N GLU A 156 21.66 2.62 0.55
CA GLU A 156 22.92 3.35 0.77
C GLU A 156 24.11 2.41 0.92
N LYS A 157 23.94 1.27 1.59
CA LYS A 157 24.99 0.24 1.70
C LYS A 157 25.31 -0.42 0.37
N GLU A 158 24.30 -0.70 -0.46
CA GLU A 158 24.49 -1.22 -1.82
C GLU A 158 25.37 -0.27 -2.65
N TRP A 159 25.06 1.03 -2.65
CA TRP A 159 25.85 2.03 -3.38
C TRP A 159 27.30 2.13 -2.91
N ASN A 160 27.53 2.13 -1.59
CA ASN A 160 28.88 2.17 -1.04
C ASN A 160 29.72 0.94 -1.43
N GLN A 161 29.08 -0.19 -1.75
CA GLN A 161 29.76 -1.41 -2.21
C GLN A 161 30.04 -1.39 -3.72
N GLU A 162 29.18 -0.73 -4.51
CA GLU A 162 29.36 -0.56 -5.96
C GLU A 162 30.49 0.44 -6.30
N GLU A 163 30.81 1.36 -5.39
CA GLU A 163 31.90 2.34 -5.55
C GLU A 163 33.30 1.81 -5.17
N LEU A 164 33.42 0.59 -4.64
CA LEU A 164 34.66 -0.08 -4.23
C LEU A 164 35.16 -1.08 -5.28
#